data_AF-A0A7G8EUZ0-F1
#
_entry.id   AF-A0A7G8EUZ0-F1
#
_cell.length_a   1.000
_cell.length_b   1.000
_cell.length_c   1.000
_cell.angle_alpha   90.00
_cell.angle_beta   90.00
_cell.angle_gamma   90.00
#
_symmetry.space_group_name_H-M   'P 1'
#
loop_
_entity.id
_entity.type
_entity.pdbx_description
1 polymer ?
#
loop_
_entity_poly.entity_id
_entity_poly.type
_entity_poly.pdbx_seq_one_letter_code
_entity_poly.pdbx_strand_id
1 'polypeptide(L)' 'MDQDQQSQLERLRIVLDVARRNGNQLFIENIEREISALERGACSPIVEEYLTDEERGG' A
#
# COMPACT_ATOMS: atom_id res chain seq x y z
N MET A 1 13.33 -11.38 7.64
CA MET A 1 12.44 -10.74 6.67
C MET A 1 11.24 -11.64 6.52
N ASP A 2 10.15 -11.22 7.14
CA ASP A 2 8.98 -12.02 7.48
C ASP A 2 8.21 -12.44 6.22
N GLN A 3 7.77 -13.70 6.15
CA GLN A 3 7.00 -14.24 5.02
C GLN A 3 5.74 -13.40 4.72
N ASP A 4 5.16 -12.81 5.77
CA ASP A 4 4.02 -11.89 5.68
C ASP A 4 4.35 -10.61 4.92
N GLN A 5 5.55 -10.05 5.13
CA GLN A 5 6.00 -8.82 4.47
C GLN A 5 6.22 -9.05 2.96
N GLN A 6 6.81 -10.19 2.58
CA GLN A 6 6.96 -10.56 1.17
C GLN A 6 5.59 -10.74 0.50
N SER A 7 4.67 -11.44 1.17
CA SER A 7 3.32 -11.65 0.67
C SER A 7 2.53 -10.34 0.53
N GLN A 8 2.76 -9.37 1.42
CA GLN A 8 2.19 -8.02 1.31
C GLN A 8 2.77 -7.25 0.13
N LEU A 9 4.08 -7.27 -0.06
CA LEU A 9 4.74 -6.62 -1.21
C LEU A 9 4.25 -7.16 -2.55
N GLU A 10 4.07 -8.48 -2.67
CA GLU A 10 3.51 -9.08 -3.89
C GLU A 10 2.09 -8.59 -4.17
N ARG A 11 1.24 -8.51 -3.14
CA ARG A 11 -0.12 -7.97 -3.28
C ARG A 11 -0.11 -6.50 -3.71
N LEU A 12 0.72 -5.67 -3.09
CA LEU A 12 0.83 -4.25 -3.46
C LEU A 12 1.31 -4.07 -4.90
N ARG A 13 2.24 -4.90 -5.37
CA ARG A 13 2.69 -4.87 -6.77
C ARG A 13 1.58 -5.21 -7.76
N ILE A 14 0.70 -6.15 -7.42
CA ILE A 14 -0.48 -6.48 -8.25
C ILE A 14 -1.45 -5.30 -8.30
N VAL A 15 -1.75 -4.69 -7.15
CA VAL A 15 -2.66 -3.54 -7.08
C VAL A 15 -2.08 -2.33 -7.82
N LEU A 16 -0.76 -2.10 -7.73
CA LEU A 16 -0.07 -1.06 -8.50
C LEU A 16 -0.23 -1.24 -10.00
N ASP A 17 -0.12 -2.47 -10.50
CA ASP A 17 -0.29 -2.77 -11.93
C ASP A 17 -1.72 -2.45 -12.40
N VAL A 18 -2.73 -2.80 -11.60
CA VAL A 18 -4.14 -2.44 -11.87
C VAL A 18 -4.34 -0.92 -11.80
N ALA A 19 -3.77 -0.24 -10.82
CA ALA A 19 -3.83 1.20 -10.66
C ALA A 19 -3.24 1.95 -11.87
N ARG A 20 -2.08 1.48 -12.36
CA ARG A 20 -1.42 2.00 -13.56
C ARG A 20 -2.26 1.84 -14.81
N ARG A 21 -2.93 0.70 -14.98
CA ARG A 21 -3.86 0.48 -16.10
C ARG A 21 -5.07 1.40 -16.06
N ASN A 22 -5.56 1.75 -14.87
CA ASN A 22 -6.71 2.63 -14.67
C ASN A 22 -6.36 4.12 -14.67
N GLY A 23 -5.07 4.49 -14.67
CA GLY A 23 -4.62 5.89 -14.71
C GLY A 23 -4.88 6.68 -13.43
N ASN A 24 -5.07 6.03 -12.29
CA ASN A 24 -5.30 6.71 -11.01
C ASN A 24 -3.96 7.13 -10.37
N GLN A 25 -3.42 8.29 -10.77
CA GLN A 25 -2.11 8.77 -10.34
C GLN A 25 -1.94 8.85 -8.80
N LEU A 26 -2.92 9.40 -8.09
CA LEU A 26 -2.86 9.50 -6.62
C LEU A 26 -2.74 8.12 -5.96
N PHE A 27 -3.48 7.13 -6.46
CA PHE A 27 -3.44 5.78 -5.93
C PHE A 27 -2.12 5.05 -6.27
N ILE A 28 -1.56 5.31 -7.45
CA ILE A 28 -0.24 4.80 -7.86
C ILE A 28 0.86 5.35 -6.93
N GLU A 29 0.91 6.67 -6.74
CA GLU A 29 1.92 7.31 -5.88
C GLU A 29 1.85 6.81 -4.44
N ASN A 30 0.64 6.57 -3.95
CA ASN A 30 0.41 5.99 -2.63
C ASN A 30 0.99 4.58 -2.53
N ILE A 31 0.63 3.67 -3.43
CA ILE A 31 1.13 2.28 -3.38
C ILE A 31 2.66 2.24 -3.56
N GLU A 32 3.24 3.12 -4.36
CA GLU A 32 4.70 3.20 -4.50
C GLU A 32 5.40 3.62 -3.20
N ARG A 33 4.82 4.57 -2.45
CA ARG A 33 5.32 4.94 -1.11
C ARG A 33 5.18 3.80 -0.12
N GLU A 34 4.07 3.08 -0.19
CA GLU A 34 3.77 1.91 0.66
C GLU A 34 4.80 0.79 0.46
N ILE A 35 5.03 0.42 -0.80
CA ILE A 35 6.05 -0.56 -1.19
C ILE A 35 7.42 -0.11 -0.68
N SER A 36 7.78 1.16 -0.84
CA SER A 36 9.07 1.67 -0.37
C SER A 36 9.23 1.66 1.15
N ALA A 37 8.15 1.93 1.90
CA ALA A 37 8.15 1.85 3.36
C ALA A 37 8.31 0.39 3.82
N LEU A 38 7.54 -0.52 3.24
CA LEU A 38 7.63 -1.96 3.50
C LEU A 38 9.01 -2.53 3.12
N GLU A 39 9.60 -2.16 1.98
CA GLU A 39 10.94 -2.61 1.59
C GLU A 39 12.04 -2.14 2.57
N ARG A 40 11.82 -1.00 3.24
CA ARG A 40 12.73 -0.46 4.27
C ARG A 40 12.48 -1.04 5.66
N GLY A 41 11.45 -1.88 5.84
CA GLY A 41 11.01 -2.38 7.14
C GLY A 41 10.40 -1.28 8.03
N ALA A 42 9.95 -0.17 7.44
CA ALA A 42 9.20 0.87 8.12
C ALA A 42 7.70 0.57 8.07
N CYS A 43 6.95 1.03 9.08
CA CYS A 43 5.48 0.91 9.05
C CYS A 43 4.90 1.67 7.86
N SER A 44 3.88 1.05 7.24
CA SER A 44 2.99 1.63 6.24
C SER A 44 2.51 3.03 6.66
N PRO A 45 2.79 4.09 5.88
CA PRO A 45 2.24 5.41 6.14
C PRO A 45 0.76 5.54 5.72
N ILE A 46 0.17 4.56 5.03
CA ILE A 46 -1.16 4.72 4.42
C ILE A 46 -2.30 4.39 5.38
N VAL A 47 -2.11 3.46 6.31
CA VAL A 47 -3.19 3.05 7.22
C VAL A 47 -3.61 4.18 8.16
N GLU A 48 -2.73 5.13 8.49
CA GLU A 48 -3.11 6.25 9.36
C GLU A 48 -3.76 7.42 8.63
N GLU A 49 -3.42 7.67 7.35
CA GLU A 49 -3.83 8.89 6.65
C GLU A 49 -5.10 8.73 5.79
N TYR A 50 -5.52 7.50 5.45
CA TYR A 50 -6.66 7.26 4.55
C TYR A 50 -7.83 6.47 5.14
N LEU A 51 -7.74 5.96 6.37
CA LEU A 51 -8.94 5.47 7.06
C LEU A 51 -9.78 6.68 7.49
N THR A 52 -10.94 6.87 6.88
CA THR A 52 -11.97 7.70 7.51
C THR A 52 -12.37 7.08 8.84
N ASP A 53 -12.85 7.88 9.79
CA ASP A 53 -13.25 7.38 11.12
C ASP A 53 -14.28 6.23 11.03
N GLU A 54 -15.06 6.16 9.95
CA GLU A 54 -16.00 5.08 9.66
C GLU A 54 -15.33 3.72 9.42
N GLU A 55 -14.12 3.68 8.86
CA GLU A 55 -13.41 2.43 8.54
C GLU A 55 -12.51 1.94 9.69
N ARG A 56 -12.30 2.75 10.75
CA ARG A 56 -11.53 2.36 11.96
C ARG A 56 -12.33 1.54 12.98
N GLY A 57 -13.66 1.47 12.85
CA GLY A 57 -14.57 0.98 13.89
C GLY A 57 -15.44 -0.22 13.54
N GLY A 58 -14.99 -1.10 12.65
CA GLY A 58 -15.70 -2.35 12.28
C GLY A 58 -15.33 -3.55 13.14
#